data_AF-A0A7W1AF07-F1
#
_entry.id   AF-A0A7W1AF07-F1
#
_cell.length_a   1.000
_cell.length_b   1.000
_cell.length_c   1.000
_cell.angle_alpha   90.00
_cell.angle_beta   90.00
_cell.angle_gamma   90.00
#
_symmetry.space_group_name_H-M   'P 1'
#
loop_
_entity.id
_entity.type
_entity.pdbx_description
1 polymer ?
#
loop_
_entity_poly.entity_id
_entity_poly.type
_entity_poly.pdbx_seq_one_letter_code
_entity_poly.pdbx_strand_id
1 'polypeptide(L)'
;MITIVPAGGGHSHWLEDGWLKHLDAIVAETLTTYGVPADRVVIGGFSAGGTAAVRYAEFCAARRSPAGVRIRGVFAVDAPLDFGRFWRGETLAIRRGAHPGFVREASAVLADMRRVLGGSPNEEPARYLQMSPFSAFAEAGGQARLLARVPVRLYTEPDIQWWMANRKVEYYSMNALDAAGLILQLQLLGNEQAELIATQERGVRSDGTRHPHSWSIVDETDLEAWILAHVES
;
A
#
# COMPACT_ATOMS: atom_id res chain seq x y z
N MET A 1 -22.63 -2.96 3.51
CA MET A 1 -21.28 -2.71 2.92
C MET A 1 -20.40 -2.22 4.04
N ILE A 2 -19.12 -2.56 4.00
CA ILE A 2 -18.13 -1.97 4.90
C ILE A 2 -16.87 -1.57 4.12
N THR A 3 -16.36 -0.38 4.43
CA THR A 3 -15.01 0.05 4.06
C THR A 3 -14.14 -0.05 5.29
N ILE A 4 -13.05 -0.78 5.19
CA ILE A 4 -12.11 -0.97 6.31
C ILE A 4 -10.83 -0.19 5.99
N VAL A 5 -10.41 0.65 6.93
CA VAL A 5 -9.15 1.41 6.86
C VAL A 5 -8.21 0.95 7.95
N PRO A 6 -7.27 0.04 7.67
CA PRO A 6 -6.39 -0.47 8.70
C PRO A 6 -5.42 0.60 9.19
N ALA A 7 -5.45 0.87 10.50
CA ALA A 7 -4.46 1.67 11.20
C ALA A 7 -3.87 0.82 12.33
N GLY A 8 -2.62 0.39 12.18
CA GLY A 8 -1.93 -0.36 13.23
C GLY A 8 -1.37 0.55 14.32
N GLY A 9 -1.39 0.11 15.58
CA GLY A 9 -0.78 0.81 16.73
C GLY A 9 0.76 0.73 16.79
N GLY A 10 1.44 0.47 15.68
CA GLY A 10 2.89 0.25 15.61
C GLY A 10 3.43 0.37 14.18
N HIS A 11 4.70 0.76 14.04
CA HIS A 11 5.32 1.20 12.78
C HIS A 11 5.49 0.08 11.72
N SER A 12 5.32 -1.19 12.08
CA SER A 12 5.68 -2.34 11.22
C SER A 12 4.65 -3.46 11.11
N HIS A 13 3.44 -3.31 11.66
CA HIS A 13 2.43 -4.37 11.60
C HIS A 13 2.02 -4.78 10.17
N TRP A 14 2.09 -3.83 9.24
CA TRP A 14 1.88 -4.06 7.81
C TRP A 14 2.95 -4.95 7.15
N LEU A 15 4.08 -5.22 7.83
CA LEU A 15 5.14 -6.13 7.39
C LEU A 15 4.99 -7.56 7.95
N GLU A 16 4.01 -7.84 8.80
CA GLU A 16 3.93 -9.13 9.51
C GLU A 16 2.76 -9.98 9.02
N ASP A 17 3.00 -11.26 8.72
CA ASP A 17 1.95 -12.18 8.25
C ASP A 17 0.93 -12.53 9.35
N GLY A 18 1.40 -12.60 10.60
CA GLY A 18 0.53 -12.82 11.76
C GLY A 18 -0.52 -11.72 11.90
N TRP A 19 -0.17 -10.49 11.50
CA TRP A 19 -1.09 -9.37 11.53
C TRP A 19 -2.23 -9.50 10.52
N LEU A 20 -2.00 -10.09 9.34
CA LEU A 20 -3.08 -10.32 8.35
C LEU A 20 -4.18 -11.23 8.90
N LYS A 21 -3.82 -12.25 9.69
CA LYS A 21 -4.81 -13.11 10.39
C LYS A 21 -5.57 -12.34 11.47
N HIS A 22 -4.90 -11.43 12.16
CA HIS A 22 -5.54 -10.60 13.17
C HIS A 22 -6.52 -9.60 12.53
N LEU A 23 -6.11 -8.95 11.43
CA LEU A 23 -7.00 -8.11 10.63
C LEU A 23 -8.19 -8.93 10.12
N ASP A 24 -7.97 -10.14 9.61
CA ASP A 24 -9.05 -11.03 9.16
C ASP A 24 -10.07 -11.30 10.26
N ALA A 25 -9.60 -11.59 11.48
CA ALA A 25 -10.47 -11.81 12.62
C ALA A 25 -11.32 -10.56 12.97
N ILE A 26 -10.70 -9.38 12.96
CA ILE A 26 -11.42 -8.10 13.17
C ILE A 26 -12.47 -7.88 12.07
N VAL A 27 -12.11 -8.12 10.81
CA VAL A 27 -13.03 -7.99 9.68
C VAL A 27 -14.19 -8.97 9.86
N ALA A 28 -13.91 -10.24 10.14
CA ALA A 28 -14.92 -11.29 10.33
C ALA A 28 -15.88 -10.97 11.49
N GLU A 29 -15.35 -10.51 12.62
CA GLU A 29 -16.16 -10.08 13.77
C GLU A 29 -17.05 -8.90 13.40
N THR A 30 -16.51 -7.91 12.68
CA THR A 30 -17.26 -6.73 12.24
C THR A 30 -18.38 -7.14 11.28
N LEU A 31 -18.09 -7.99 10.28
CA LEU A 31 -19.08 -8.49 9.34
C LEU A 31 -20.21 -9.24 10.04
N THR A 32 -19.86 -10.09 11.00
CA THR A 32 -20.83 -10.86 11.81
C THR A 32 -21.70 -9.92 12.65
N THR A 33 -21.07 -8.96 13.34
CA THR A 33 -21.73 -8.01 14.24
C THR A 33 -22.77 -7.16 13.51
N TYR A 34 -22.45 -6.72 12.29
CA TYR A 34 -23.31 -5.84 11.50
C TYR A 34 -24.11 -6.57 10.40
N GLY A 35 -24.06 -7.90 10.35
CA GLY A 35 -24.78 -8.70 9.35
C GLY A 35 -24.39 -8.39 7.90
N VAL A 36 -23.12 -8.00 7.67
CA VAL A 36 -22.62 -7.65 6.33
C VAL A 36 -22.11 -8.93 5.64
N PRO A 37 -22.54 -9.24 4.40
CA PRO A 37 -22.01 -10.36 3.64
C PRO A 37 -20.49 -10.28 3.46
N ALA A 38 -19.81 -11.42 3.56
CA ALA A 38 -18.35 -11.52 3.45
C ALA A 38 -17.81 -11.15 2.05
N ASP A 39 -18.68 -10.99 1.06
CA ASP A 39 -18.36 -10.56 -0.29
C ASP A 39 -18.81 -9.13 -0.62
N ARG A 40 -19.05 -8.31 0.40
CA ARG A 40 -19.38 -6.88 0.27
C ARG A 40 -18.38 -5.98 1.00
N VAL A 41 -17.10 -6.30 0.84
CA VAL A 41 -15.98 -5.63 1.52
C VAL A 41 -15.11 -4.88 0.53
N VAL A 42 -14.93 -3.59 0.78
CA VAL A 42 -13.83 -2.80 0.19
C VAL A 42 -12.84 -2.49 1.29
N ILE A 43 -11.55 -2.52 0.97
CA ILE A 43 -10.49 -2.20 1.92
C ILE A 43 -9.58 -1.15 1.32
N GLY A 44 -9.10 -0.23 2.14
CA GLY A 44 -8.06 0.68 1.68
C GLY A 44 -7.36 1.43 2.78
N GLY A 45 -6.38 2.24 2.43
CA GLY A 45 -5.62 2.96 3.45
C GLY A 45 -4.52 3.85 2.88
N PHE A 46 -3.90 4.60 3.77
CA PHE A 46 -2.80 5.49 3.45
C PHE A 46 -1.47 4.94 3.95
N SER A 47 -0.41 5.10 3.15
CA SER A 47 0.94 4.73 3.52
C SER A 47 1.03 3.26 3.97
N ALA A 48 1.55 3.00 5.18
CA ALA A 48 1.53 1.69 5.83
C ALA A 48 0.13 1.02 5.86
N GLY A 49 -0.93 1.78 6.12
CA GLY A 49 -2.32 1.27 6.10
C GLY A 49 -2.78 0.88 4.69
N GLY A 50 -2.32 1.60 3.67
CA GLY A 50 -2.55 1.24 2.27
C GLY A 50 -1.82 -0.05 1.89
N THR A 51 -0.57 -0.19 2.35
CA THR A 51 0.21 -1.43 2.19
C THR A 51 -0.51 -2.61 2.82
N ALA A 52 -0.97 -2.44 4.06
CA ALA A 52 -1.75 -3.45 4.78
C ALA A 52 -3.05 -3.83 4.04
N ALA A 53 -3.76 -2.86 3.48
CA ALA A 53 -4.97 -3.09 2.70
C ALA A 53 -4.69 -3.95 1.45
N VAL A 54 -3.63 -3.63 0.69
CA VAL A 54 -3.23 -4.41 -0.48
C VAL A 54 -2.83 -5.84 -0.09
N ARG A 55 -1.99 -6.00 0.95
CA ARG A 55 -1.59 -7.34 1.45
C ARG A 55 -2.77 -8.16 1.95
N TYR A 56 -3.77 -7.52 2.55
CA TYR A 56 -4.99 -8.21 2.98
C TYR A 56 -5.86 -8.63 1.80
N ALA A 57 -5.97 -7.79 0.76
CA ALA A 57 -6.64 -8.17 -0.47
C ALA A 57 -5.97 -9.39 -1.13
N GLU A 58 -4.64 -9.45 -1.16
CA GLU A 58 -3.88 -10.62 -1.62
C GLU A 58 -4.15 -11.86 -0.77
N PHE A 59 -4.19 -11.70 0.55
CA PHE A 59 -4.51 -12.76 1.51
C PHE A 59 -5.89 -13.37 1.25
N CYS A 60 -6.90 -12.53 1.07
CA CYS A 60 -8.27 -12.95 0.72
C CYS A 60 -8.33 -13.60 -0.68
N ALA A 61 -7.68 -13.00 -1.69
CA ALA A 61 -7.66 -13.52 -3.06
C ALA A 61 -6.97 -14.90 -3.15
N ALA A 62 -5.95 -15.12 -2.31
CA ALA A 62 -5.31 -16.42 -2.12
C ALA A 62 -6.15 -17.43 -1.32
N ARG A 63 -7.42 -17.11 -0.99
CA ARG A 63 -8.36 -17.93 -0.21
C ARG A 63 -7.84 -18.30 1.19
N ARG A 64 -7.10 -17.39 1.82
CA ARG A 64 -6.52 -17.61 3.16
C ARG A 64 -7.43 -17.14 4.31
N SER A 65 -8.48 -16.38 4.02
CA SER A 65 -9.49 -15.94 4.99
C SER A 65 -10.37 -17.12 5.45
N PRO A 66 -10.35 -17.52 6.74
CA PRO A 66 -11.25 -18.54 7.26
C PRO A 66 -12.73 -18.14 7.20
N ALA A 67 -13.01 -16.83 7.33
CA ALA A 67 -14.36 -16.28 7.18
C ALA A 67 -14.83 -16.19 5.71
N GLY A 68 -13.97 -16.56 4.75
CA GLY A 68 -14.30 -16.51 3.32
C GLY A 68 -14.48 -15.09 2.79
N VAL A 69 -13.80 -14.10 3.38
CA VAL A 69 -13.87 -12.70 2.96
C VAL A 69 -13.42 -12.57 1.50
N ARG A 70 -14.25 -11.94 0.68
CA ARG A 70 -13.94 -11.57 -0.71
C ARG A 70 -13.91 -10.06 -0.84
N ILE A 71 -12.74 -9.54 -1.21
CA ILE A 71 -12.55 -8.11 -1.47
C ILE A 71 -13.15 -7.76 -2.83
N ARG A 72 -14.05 -6.77 -2.84
CA ARG A 72 -14.70 -6.21 -4.04
C ARG A 72 -13.93 -5.05 -4.65
N GLY A 73 -13.06 -4.43 -3.88
CA GLY A 73 -12.15 -3.40 -4.35
C GLY A 73 -11.09 -3.13 -3.29
N VAL A 74 -9.89 -2.78 -3.74
CA VAL A 74 -8.82 -2.29 -2.86
C VAL A 74 -8.32 -0.94 -3.34
N PHE A 75 -8.18 0.01 -2.41
CA PHE A 75 -7.51 1.27 -2.69
C PHE A 75 -6.32 1.52 -1.77
N ALA A 76 -5.29 2.20 -2.26
CA ALA A 76 -4.19 2.63 -1.40
C ALA A 76 -3.65 4.00 -1.79
N VAL A 77 -3.33 4.79 -0.79
CA VAL A 77 -2.90 6.19 -0.93
C VAL A 77 -1.43 6.30 -0.57
N ASP A 78 -0.61 6.53 -1.59
CA ASP A 78 0.84 6.72 -1.53
C ASP A 78 1.57 5.67 -0.66
N ALA A 79 1.22 4.40 -0.86
CA ALA A 79 1.71 3.25 -0.10
C ALA A 79 3.00 2.67 -0.71
N PRO A 80 4.01 2.27 0.12
CA PRO A 80 5.14 1.48 -0.35
C PRO A 80 4.69 0.03 -0.65
N LEU A 81 4.90 -0.45 -1.87
CA LEU A 81 4.41 -1.79 -2.29
C LEU A 81 5.54 -2.72 -2.78
N ASP A 82 6.71 -2.18 -3.12
CA ASP A 82 7.93 -2.96 -3.37
C ASP A 82 8.91 -2.74 -2.22
N PHE A 83 8.99 -3.71 -1.30
CA PHE A 83 9.85 -3.58 -0.13
C PHE A 83 11.33 -3.63 -0.50
N GLY A 84 11.67 -4.29 -1.61
CA GLY A 84 13.04 -4.35 -2.11
C GLY A 84 13.49 -2.98 -2.64
N ARG A 85 12.64 -2.29 -3.38
CA ARG A 85 12.87 -0.89 -3.80
C ARG A 85 12.87 0.01 -2.58
N PHE A 86 11.88 -0.11 -1.70
CA PHE A 86 11.73 0.76 -0.53
C PHE A 86 13.00 0.73 0.34
N TRP A 87 13.48 -0.46 0.71
CA TRP A 87 14.73 -0.60 1.46
C TRP A 87 15.91 0.11 0.78
N ARG A 88 16.08 -0.10 -0.54
CA ARG A 88 17.19 0.46 -1.31
C ARG A 88 17.08 1.98 -1.41
N GLY A 89 15.88 2.51 -1.62
CA GLY A 89 15.58 3.93 -1.69
C GLY A 89 15.85 4.65 -0.37
N GLU A 90 15.39 4.09 0.75
CA GLU A 90 15.64 4.65 2.09
C GLU A 90 17.13 4.63 2.45
N THR A 91 17.81 3.52 2.16
CA THR A 91 19.27 3.38 2.36
C THR A 91 20.04 4.42 1.53
N LEU A 92 19.64 4.64 0.28
CA LEU A 92 20.26 5.60 -0.62
C LEU A 92 20.06 7.04 -0.13
N ALA A 93 18.85 7.39 0.30
CA ALA A 93 18.52 8.71 0.84
C ALA A 93 19.37 9.05 2.07
N ILE A 94 19.50 8.11 3.03
CA ILE A 94 20.36 8.29 4.21
C ILE A 94 21.81 8.51 3.79
N ARG A 95 22.33 7.66 2.89
CA ARG A 95 23.72 7.76 2.42
C ARG A 95 24.01 9.10 1.72
N ARG A 96 23.03 9.69 1.04
CA ARG A 96 23.16 10.96 0.32
C ARG A 96 22.94 12.20 1.19
N GLY A 97 22.67 12.03 2.48
CA GLY A 97 22.43 13.15 3.38
C GLY A 97 21.05 13.79 3.15
N ALA A 98 20.01 12.97 3.03
CA ALA A 98 18.62 13.42 3.03
C ALA A 98 18.30 14.32 4.23
N HIS A 99 17.19 15.05 4.15
CA HIS A 99 16.75 15.94 5.22
C HIS A 99 16.62 15.17 6.56
N PRO A 100 17.02 15.74 7.73
CA PRO A 100 17.02 15.01 9.01
C PRO A 100 15.67 14.40 9.40
N GLY A 101 14.57 15.06 9.05
CA GLY A 101 13.23 14.52 9.26
C GLY A 101 12.97 13.22 8.49
N PHE A 102 13.41 13.17 7.23
CA PHE A 102 13.34 11.98 6.38
C PHE A 102 14.24 10.87 6.92
N VAL A 103 15.49 11.19 7.27
CA VAL A 103 16.46 10.23 7.82
C VAL A 103 15.94 9.51 9.07
N ARG A 104 15.25 10.22 9.96
CA ARG A 104 14.68 9.60 11.17
C ARG A 104 13.62 8.55 10.83
N GLU A 105 12.69 8.88 9.95
CA GLU A 105 11.63 7.97 9.50
C GLU A 105 12.22 6.78 8.72
N ALA A 106 13.08 7.06 7.75
CA ALA A 106 13.83 6.08 6.97
C ALA A 106 14.57 5.07 7.87
N SER A 107 15.29 5.56 8.88
CA SER A 107 16.06 4.72 9.80
C SER A 107 15.16 3.84 10.67
N ALA A 108 14.03 4.37 11.13
CA ALA A 108 13.05 3.60 11.91
C ALA A 108 12.44 2.48 11.06
N VAL A 109 12.02 2.79 9.83
CA VAL A 109 11.47 1.81 8.90
C VAL A 109 12.50 0.74 8.52
N LEU A 110 13.74 1.11 8.22
CA LEU A 110 14.80 0.14 7.92
C LEU A 110 15.11 -0.78 9.10
N ALA A 111 15.08 -0.27 10.34
CA ALA A 111 15.25 -1.09 11.54
C ALA A 111 14.12 -2.12 11.68
N ASP A 112 12.88 -1.68 11.43
CA ASP A 112 11.70 -2.54 11.43
C ASP A 112 11.72 -3.59 10.32
N MET A 113 12.08 -3.19 9.10
CA MET A 113 12.24 -4.11 7.97
C MET A 113 13.33 -5.14 8.27
N ARG A 114 14.46 -4.74 8.85
CA ARG A 114 15.53 -5.68 9.25
C ARG A 114 15.03 -6.67 10.29
N ARG A 115 14.27 -6.21 11.28
CA ARG A 115 13.68 -7.05 12.33
C ARG A 115 12.68 -8.06 11.77
N VAL A 116 11.80 -7.64 10.85
CA VAL A 116 10.67 -8.45 10.36
C VAL A 116 11.02 -9.31 9.14
N LEU A 117 11.89 -8.80 8.26
CA LEU A 117 12.30 -9.46 7.03
C LEU A 117 13.63 -10.20 7.17
N GLY A 118 14.29 -10.13 8.33
CA GLY A 118 15.52 -10.88 8.63
C GLY A 118 16.81 -10.25 8.10
N GLY A 119 16.72 -9.23 7.26
CA GLY A 119 17.90 -8.58 6.65
C GLY A 119 17.54 -7.62 5.53
N SER A 120 18.55 -7.24 4.77
CA SER A 120 18.41 -6.49 3.51
C SER A 120 17.87 -7.38 2.39
N PRO A 121 17.35 -6.81 1.28
CA PRO A 121 16.87 -7.60 0.14
C PRO A 121 17.96 -8.39 -0.58
N ASN A 122 19.24 -8.13 -0.29
CA ASN A 122 20.34 -8.95 -0.81
C ASN A 122 20.64 -10.16 0.08
N GLU A 123 20.38 -10.04 1.39
CA GLU A 123 20.53 -11.12 2.36
C GLU A 123 19.31 -12.05 2.32
N GLU A 124 18.10 -11.49 2.20
CA GLU A 124 16.82 -12.21 2.31
C GLU A 124 15.91 -12.05 1.07
N PRO A 125 16.39 -12.28 -0.16
CA PRO A 125 15.64 -11.95 -1.39
C PRO A 125 14.29 -12.66 -1.49
N ALA A 126 14.20 -13.93 -1.06
CA ALA A 126 12.95 -14.69 -1.07
C ALA A 126 11.90 -14.10 -0.13
N ARG A 127 12.33 -13.61 1.04
CA ARG A 127 11.46 -12.98 2.02
C ARG A 127 10.85 -11.69 1.47
N TYR A 128 11.66 -10.86 0.82
CA TYR A 128 11.19 -9.62 0.19
C TYR A 128 10.20 -9.89 -0.94
N LEU A 129 10.49 -10.88 -1.79
CA LEU A 129 9.57 -11.28 -2.87
C LEU A 129 8.23 -11.80 -2.32
N GLN A 130 8.25 -12.58 -1.24
CA GLN A 130 7.04 -13.11 -0.63
C GLN A 130 6.18 -12.02 0.03
N MET A 131 6.81 -10.99 0.58
CA MET A 131 6.14 -10.03 1.46
C MET A 131 5.68 -8.76 0.77
N SER A 132 6.37 -8.37 -0.31
CA SER A 132 6.03 -7.19 -1.08
C SER A 132 4.77 -7.45 -1.90
N PRO A 133 3.74 -6.58 -1.84
CA PRO A 133 2.62 -6.67 -2.76
C PRO A 133 3.02 -6.62 -4.24
N PHE A 134 4.09 -5.89 -4.52
CA PHE A 134 4.66 -5.74 -5.85
C PHE A 134 6.17 -5.93 -5.81
N SER A 135 6.74 -6.46 -6.88
CA SER A 135 8.19 -6.51 -7.06
C SER A 135 8.52 -6.25 -8.51
N ALA A 136 9.06 -5.07 -8.81
CA ALA A 136 9.16 -4.55 -10.18
C ALA A 136 9.98 -5.43 -11.13
N PHE A 137 10.94 -6.18 -10.58
CA PHE A 137 11.83 -7.06 -11.34
C PHE A 137 11.47 -8.54 -11.22
N ALA A 138 10.37 -8.88 -10.54
CA ALA A 138 9.87 -10.24 -10.48
C ALA A 138 8.95 -10.54 -11.67
N GLU A 139 8.90 -11.80 -12.07
CA GLU A 139 7.94 -12.25 -13.09
C GLU A 139 6.51 -11.90 -12.66
N ALA A 140 5.75 -11.29 -13.58
CA ALA A 140 4.39 -10.80 -13.35
C ALA A 140 4.22 -9.91 -12.10
N GLY A 141 5.30 -9.21 -11.67
CA GLY A 141 5.31 -8.36 -10.49
C GLY A 141 5.26 -9.10 -9.15
N GLY A 142 5.55 -10.40 -9.12
CA GLY A 142 5.54 -11.21 -7.91
C GLY A 142 4.13 -11.47 -7.38
N GLN A 143 3.78 -10.86 -6.24
CA GLN A 143 2.48 -11.06 -5.58
C GLN A 143 1.31 -10.37 -6.29
N ALA A 144 1.59 -9.38 -7.15
CA ALA A 144 0.61 -8.65 -7.96
C ALA A 144 -0.40 -9.57 -8.69
N ARG A 145 0.03 -10.74 -9.15
CA ARG A 145 -0.84 -11.74 -9.80
C ARG A 145 -2.07 -12.15 -8.98
N LEU A 146 -2.01 -12.05 -7.65
CA LEU A 146 -3.12 -12.37 -6.76
C LEU A 146 -4.28 -11.36 -6.91
N LEU A 147 -3.99 -10.16 -7.38
CA LEU A 147 -4.96 -9.08 -7.57
C LEU A 147 -5.41 -8.93 -9.03
N ALA A 148 -5.05 -9.84 -9.93
CA ALA A 148 -5.37 -9.77 -11.36
C ALA A 148 -6.89 -9.72 -11.67
N ARG A 149 -7.74 -10.07 -10.69
CA ARG A 149 -9.21 -10.03 -10.80
C ARG A 149 -9.87 -9.22 -9.68
N VAL A 150 -9.09 -8.45 -8.94
CA VAL A 150 -9.59 -7.57 -7.87
C VAL A 150 -9.50 -6.14 -8.40
N PRO A 151 -10.55 -5.33 -8.31
CA PRO A 151 -10.48 -3.91 -8.67
C PRO A 151 -9.46 -3.20 -7.78
N VAL A 152 -8.53 -2.46 -8.38
CA VAL A 152 -7.42 -1.82 -7.67
C VAL A 152 -7.35 -0.34 -8.06
N ARG A 153 -7.41 0.55 -7.06
CA ARG A 153 -7.23 1.99 -7.26
C ARG A 153 -6.10 2.53 -6.39
N LEU A 154 -5.02 3.00 -7.00
CA LEU A 154 -3.90 3.58 -6.27
C LEU A 154 -3.84 5.09 -6.47
N TYR A 155 -3.46 5.81 -5.43
CA TYR A 155 -3.25 7.26 -5.45
C TYR A 155 -1.78 7.58 -5.16
N THR A 156 -1.21 8.55 -5.85
CA THR A 156 0.13 9.08 -5.52
C THR A 156 0.25 10.53 -5.97
N GLU A 157 1.04 11.33 -5.25
CA GLU A 157 1.44 12.67 -5.68
C GLU A 157 2.96 12.70 -5.81
N PRO A 158 3.52 12.48 -7.02
CA PRO A 158 4.96 12.39 -7.16
C PRO A 158 5.67 13.70 -6.82
N ASP A 159 5.11 14.88 -7.15
CA ASP A 159 5.67 16.23 -6.95
C ASP A 159 7.18 16.26 -6.62
N ILE A 160 7.99 15.87 -7.60
CA ILE A 160 9.42 15.60 -7.39
C ILE A 160 10.17 16.86 -6.96
N GLN A 161 9.72 18.03 -7.41
CA GLN A 161 10.31 19.31 -7.04
C GLN A 161 10.15 19.56 -5.55
N TRP A 162 8.97 19.26 -4.99
CA TRP A 162 8.76 19.34 -3.55
C TRP A 162 9.67 18.36 -2.79
N TRP A 163 9.78 17.09 -3.22
CA TRP A 163 10.62 16.10 -2.53
C TRP A 163 12.10 16.47 -2.55
N MET A 164 12.61 16.95 -3.69
CA MET A 164 13.99 17.41 -3.80
C MET A 164 14.25 18.62 -2.89
N ALA A 165 13.34 19.61 -2.87
CA ALA A 165 13.51 20.82 -2.08
C ALA A 165 13.37 20.57 -0.56
N ASN A 166 12.43 19.71 -0.13
CA ASN A 166 12.03 19.58 1.27
C ASN A 166 12.57 18.33 1.97
N ARG A 167 12.91 17.29 1.21
CA ARG A 167 13.37 16.00 1.74
C ARG A 167 14.74 15.59 1.19
N LYS A 168 15.20 16.23 0.10
CA LYS A 168 16.46 15.92 -0.60
C LYS A 168 16.50 14.48 -1.08
N VAL A 169 15.39 14.02 -1.66
CA VAL A 169 15.26 12.66 -2.21
C VAL A 169 14.68 12.69 -3.62
N GLU A 170 14.95 11.63 -4.36
CA GLU A 170 14.51 11.38 -5.73
C GLU A 170 13.50 10.23 -5.83
N TYR A 171 13.03 9.94 -7.05
CA TYR A 171 12.00 8.93 -7.31
C TYR A 171 12.26 7.54 -6.71
N TYR A 172 13.53 7.10 -6.58
CA TYR A 172 13.84 5.79 -5.99
C TYR A 172 13.45 5.68 -4.51
N SER A 173 13.34 6.81 -3.81
CA SER A 173 12.86 6.90 -2.42
C SER A 173 11.36 7.25 -2.34
N MET A 174 10.61 7.13 -3.44
CA MET A 174 9.19 7.48 -3.50
C MET A 174 8.31 6.27 -3.84
N ASN A 175 7.11 6.27 -3.29
CA ASN A 175 6.11 5.21 -3.49
C ASN A 175 5.42 5.28 -4.87
N ALA A 176 5.54 6.41 -5.57
CA ALA A 176 5.01 6.59 -6.92
C ALA A 176 5.51 5.53 -7.92
N LEU A 177 6.76 5.08 -7.79
CA LEU A 177 7.31 4.00 -8.64
C LEU A 177 6.54 2.69 -8.43
N ASP A 178 6.20 2.38 -7.18
CA ASP A 178 5.49 1.16 -6.82
C ASP A 178 4.05 1.20 -7.31
N ALA A 179 3.37 2.32 -7.09
CA ALA A 179 1.99 2.49 -7.50
C ALA A 179 1.83 2.38 -9.03
N ALA A 180 2.69 3.08 -9.78
CA ALA A 180 2.70 2.98 -11.24
C ALA A 180 3.06 1.58 -11.73
N GLY A 181 4.07 0.95 -11.12
CA GLY A 181 4.51 -0.39 -11.48
C GLY A 181 3.44 -1.46 -11.23
N LEU A 182 2.78 -1.43 -10.06
CA LEU A 182 1.73 -2.39 -9.75
C LEU A 182 0.53 -2.24 -10.68
N ILE A 183 0.03 -1.02 -10.91
CA ILE A 183 -1.12 -0.80 -11.79
C ILE A 183 -0.82 -1.25 -13.21
N LEU A 184 0.33 -0.86 -13.76
CA LEU A 184 0.73 -1.31 -15.10
C LEU A 184 0.81 -2.84 -15.17
N GLN A 185 1.40 -3.48 -14.16
CA GLN A 185 1.50 -4.93 -14.13
C GLN A 185 0.14 -5.62 -14.06
N LEU A 186 -0.81 -5.08 -13.30
CA LEU A 186 -2.18 -5.60 -13.22
C LEU A 186 -2.92 -5.45 -14.55
N GLN A 187 -2.77 -4.30 -15.22
CA GLN A 187 -3.33 -4.08 -16.56
C GLN A 187 -2.76 -5.08 -17.58
N LEU A 188 -1.45 -5.35 -17.53
CA LEU A 188 -0.80 -6.36 -18.38
C LEU A 188 -1.28 -7.79 -18.07
N LEU A 189 -1.77 -8.04 -16.85
CA LEU A 189 -2.41 -9.30 -16.45
C LEU A 189 -3.91 -9.37 -16.83
N GLY A 190 -4.44 -8.34 -17.51
CA GLY A 190 -5.82 -8.27 -17.97
C GLY A 190 -6.80 -7.66 -16.96
N ASN A 191 -6.32 -7.00 -15.91
CA ASN A 191 -7.19 -6.30 -14.97
C ASN A 191 -7.59 -4.92 -15.53
N GLU A 192 -8.76 -4.84 -16.15
CA GLU A 192 -9.32 -3.59 -16.71
C GLU A 192 -9.81 -2.61 -15.63
N GLN A 193 -9.87 -3.05 -14.36
CA GLN A 193 -10.31 -2.26 -13.21
C GLN A 193 -9.13 -1.88 -12.28
N ALA A 194 -7.91 -1.93 -12.81
CA ALA A 194 -6.71 -1.42 -12.16
C ALA A 194 -6.40 0.00 -12.66
N GLU A 195 -6.46 0.99 -11.78
CA GLU A 195 -6.26 2.40 -12.11
C GLU A 195 -5.30 3.11 -11.14
N LEU A 196 -4.53 4.04 -11.70
CA LEU A 196 -3.64 4.93 -10.96
C LEU A 196 -4.17 6.37 -11.08
N ILE A 197 -4.39 7.02 -9.95
CA ILE A 197 -4.71 8.44 -9.86
C ILE A 197 -3.44 9.17 -9.37
N ALA A 198 -2.73 9.77 -10.32
CA ALA A 198 -1.58 10.61 -10.02
C ALA A 198 -2.03 12.07 -9.90
N THR A 199 -1.78 12.71 -8.75
CA THR A 199 -2.15 14.11 -8.53
C THR A 199 -0.95 15.04 -8.60
N GLN A 200 -1.25 16.33 -8.63
CA GLN A 200 -0.30 17.42 -8.54
C GLN A 200 -0.91 18.54 -7.70
N GLU A 201 -0.11 19.14 -6.82
CA GLU A 201 -0.50 20.32 -6.03
C GLU A 201 -1.72 20.12 -5.10
N ARG A 202 -2.04 18.87 -4.72
CA ARG A 202 -3.17 18.53 -3.83
C ARG A 202 -2.73 18.20 -2.40
N GLY A 203 -1.50 17.72 -2.20
CA GLY A 203 -1.05 17.19 -0.92
C GLY A 203 -0.91 18.26 0.17
N VAL A 204 -1.73 18.18 1.21
CA VAL A 204 -1.82 19.09 2.36
C VAL A 204 -2.14 18.26 3.62
N ARG A 205 -1.42 18.51 4.72
CA ARG A 205 -1.65 17.89 6.02
C ARG A 205 -2.83 18.55 6.75
N SER A 206 -3.31 17.92 7.82
CA SER A 206 -4.42 18.45 8.64
C SER A 206 -4.11 19.80 9.29
N ASP A 207 -2.84 20.16 9.45
CA ASP A 207 -2.39 21.47 9.94
C ASP A 207 -2.24 22.53 8.83
N GLY A 208 -2.62 22.21 7.59
CA GLY A 208 -2.54 23.09 6.42
C GLY A 208 -1.16 23.12 5.75
N THR A 209 -0.17 22.36 6.23
CA THR A 209 1.16 22.33 5.61
C THR A 209 1.16 21.51 4.32
N ARG A 210 1.80 22.04 3.26
CA ARG A 210 1.95 21.33 1.99
C ARG A 210 2.82 20.07 2.17
N HIS A 211 2.30 18.91 1.77
CA HIS A 211 3.04 17.64 1.77
C HIS A 211 2.41 16.64 0.78
N PRO A 212 3.13 16.20 -0.29
CA PRO A 212 2.61 15.28 -1.30
C PRO A 212 2.13 13.93 -0.74
N HIS A 213 2.85 13.37 0.23
CA HIS A 213 2.41 12.20 0.99
C HIS A 213 1.29 12.58 1.99
N SER A 214 0.04 12.72 1.54
CA SER A 214 -1.11 13.12 2.39
C SER A 214 -2.42 12.50 1.91
N TRP A 215 -3.42 12.38 2.80
CA TRP A 215 -4.77 11.96 2.44
C TRP A 215 -5.47 12.91 1.47
N SER A 216 -5.18 14.21 1.52
CA SER A 216 -5.84 15.23 0.70
C SER A 216 -5.58 15.10 -0.81
N ILE A 217 -4.71 14.18 -1.23
CA ILE A 217 -4.53 13.84 -2.65
C ILE A 217 -5.70 13.03 -3.20
N VAL A 218 -6.57 12.51 -2.32
CA VAL A 218 -7.77 11.79 -2.67
C VAL A 218 -8.92 12.78 -2.83
N ASP A 219 -9.65 12.69 -3.94
CA ASP A 219 -10.99 13.24 -4.04
C ASP A 219 -11.95 12.28 -3.33
N GLU A 220 -12.48 12.71 -2.18
CA GLU A 220 -13.32 11.89 -1.32
C GLU A 220 -14.64 11.49 -2.00
N THR A 221 -15.23 12.39 -2.79
CA THR A 221 -16.48 12.13 -3.50
C THR A 221 -16.29 11.12 -4.63
N ASP A 222 -15.18 11.24 -5.38
CA ASP A 222 -14.83 10.26 -6.40
C ASP A 222 -14.50 8.89 -5.81
N LEU A 223 -13.76 8.83 -4.68
CA LEU A 223 -13.47 7.59 -3.99
C LEU A 223 -14.76 6.92 -3.46
N GLU A 224 -15.66 7.69 -2.84
CA GLU A 224 -16.95 7.17 -2.36
C GLU A 224 -17.77 6.55 -3.51
N ALA A 225 -17.88 7.25 -4.63
CA ALA A 225 -18.58 6.75 -5.80
C ALA A 225 -17.95 5.44 -6.32
N TRP A 226 -16.61 5.36 -6.35
CA TRP A 226 -15.91 4.13 -6.73
C TRP A 226 -16.15 2.98 -5.76
N ILE A 227 -16.15 3.23 -4.46
CA ILE A 227 -16.45 2.22 -3.43
C ILE A 227 -17.86 1.66 -3.64
N LEU A 228 -18.86 2.54 -3.79
CA LEU A 228 -20.26 2.15 -3.97
C LEU A 228 -20.44 1.29 -5.23
N ALA A 229 -19.83 1.69 -6.35
CA ALA A 229 -19.92 0.97 -7.62
C ALA A 229 -19.47 -0.49 -7.54
N HIS A 230 -18.47 -0.82 -6.70
CA HIS A 230 -17.91 -2.17 -6.62
C HIS A 230 -18.61 -3.08 -5.59
N VAL A 231 -19.34 -2.50 -4.63
CA VAL A 231 -20.04 -3.28 -3.60
C VAL A 231 -21.51 -3.52 -3.94
N GLU A 232 -22.09 -2.66 -4.78
CA GLU A 232 -23.48 -2.80 -5.25
C GLU A 232 -23.63 -3.67 -6.51
N SER A 233 -22.54 -3.86 -7.28
CA SER A 233 -22.47 -4.78 -8.43
C SER A 233 -22.30 -6.25 -8.02
#